data_AF-A0AAU4L904-F1
#
_entry.id   AF-A0AAU4L904-F1
#
_cell.length_a   1.000
_cell.length_b   1.000
_cell.length_c   1.000
_cell.angle_alpha   90.00
_cell.angle_beta   90.00
_cell.angle_gamma   90.00
#
_symmetry.space_group_name_H-M   'P 1'
#
loop_
_entity.id
_entity.type
_entity.pdbx_description
1 polymer ?
#
loop_
_entity_poly.entity_id
_entity_poly.type
_entity_poly.pdbx_seq_one_letter_code
_entity_poly.pdbx_strand_id
1 'polypeptide(L)' 'MHRELPSVVPWVRHLSDDEVRQFVQELAETAHTDVDVNVQADFHRVIAEWRATARILADPELTAQLMRPLPEDDL' A
#
# COMPACT_ATOMS: atom_id res chain seq x y z
N MET A 1 -5.57 -13.76 20.37
CA MET A 1 -6.54 -14.01 19.28
C MET A 1 -6.93 -12.66 18.68
N HIS A 2 -6.31 -12.22 17.59
CA HIS A 2 -6.81 -11.11 16.77
C HIS A 2 -6.74 -11.57 15.32
N ARG A 3 -7.76 -12.30 14.88
CA ARG A 3 -7.85 -12.84 13.51
C ARG A 3 -9.14 -12.37 12.85
N GLU A 4 -9.39 -11.07 12.82
CA GLU A 4 -10.57 -10.56 12.11
C GLU A 4 -10.21 -9.30 11.31
N LEU A 5 -9.43 -9.48 10.23
CA LEU A 5 -9.43 -8.58 9.08
C LEU A 5 -9.80 -9.31 7.76
N PRO A 6 -10.81 -10.22 7.66
CA PRO A 6 -11.06 -10.93 6.40
C PRO A 6 -12.15 -10.28 5.53
N SER A 7 -12.75 -9.14 5.91
CA SER A 7 -13.94 -8.64 5.19
C SER A 7 -13.98 -7.15 4.83
N VAL A 8 -13.02 -6.32 5.26
CA VAL A 8 -13.09 -4.86 5.03
C VAL A 8 -12.21 -4.34 3.88
N VAL A 9 -11.25 -5.13 3.39
CA VAL A 9 -10.34 -4.69 2.31
C VAL A 9 -9.87 -5.87 1.45
N PRO A 10 -10.68 -6.34 0.48
CA PRO A 10 -10.38 -7.52 -0.34
C PRO A 10 -9.10 -7.38 -1.18
N TRP A 11 -8.53 -6.18 -1.30
CA TRP A 11 -7.28 -5.92 -2.01
C TRP A 11 -6.04 -6.33 -1.22
N VAL A 12 -6.10 -6.38 0.11
CA VAL A 12 -4.95 -6.75 0.96
C VAL A 12 -4.45 -8.17 0.67
N ARG A 13 -5.30 -9.05 0.14
CA ARG A 13 -4.90 -10.42 -0.27
C ARG A 13 -3.87 -10.45 -1.40
N HIS A 14 -3.68 -9.34 -2.12
CA HIS A 14 -2.70 -9.21 -3.19
C HIS A 14 -1.36 -8.69 -2.70
N LEU A 15 -1.28 -8.31 -1.41
CA LEU A 15 -0.04 -7.91 -0.76
C LEU A 15 0.68 -9.13 -0.18
N SER A 16 2.00 -9.09 -0.24
CA SER A 16 2.91 -9.98 0.47
C SER A 16 2.93 -9.65 1.96
N ASP A 17 3.38 -10.58 2.81
CA ASP A 17 3.49 -10.34 4.26
C ASP A 17 4.35 -9.10 4.60
N ASP A 18 5.34 -8.78 3.77
CA ASP A 18 6.18 -7.59 3.93
C ASP A 18 5.44 -6.29 3.62
N GLU A 19 4.70 -6.27 2.52
CA GLU A 19 3.88 -5.15 2.08
C GLU A 19 2.74 -4.87 3.07
N VAL A 20 2.16 -5.92 3.68
CA VAL A 20 1.17 -5.76 4.76
C VAL A 20 1.81 -5.12 6.00
N ARG A 21 3.05 -5.49 6.36
CA ARG A 21 3.74 -4.85 7.48
C ARG A 21 4.04 -3.38 7.19
N GLN A 22 4.50 -3.07 5.99
CA GLN A 22 4.77 -1.70 5.57
C GLN A 22 3.49 -0.85 5.58
N PHE A 23 2.38 -1.38 5.06
CA PHE A 23 1.07 -0.72 5.11
C PHE A 23 0.65 -0.39 6.56
N VAL A 24 0.75 -1.36 7.47
CA VAL A 24 0.38 -1.15 8.88
C VAL A 24 1.31 -0.14 9.56
N GLN A 25 2.60 -0.14 9.21
CA GLN A 25 3.56 0.82 9.71
C GLN A 25 3.24 2.24 9.23
N GLU A 26 3.03 2.46 7.93
CA GLU A 26 2.68 3.78 7.38
C GLU A 26 1.34 4.29 7.95
N LEU A 27 0.38 3.39 8.16
CA LEU A 27 -0.89 3.72 8.82
C LEU A 27 -0.66 4.14 10.27
N ALA A 28 0.18 3.41 11.02
CA ALA A 28 0.51 3.76 12.40
C ALA A 28 1.29 5.08 12.49
N GLU A 29 2.26 5.31 11.62
CA GLU A 29 3.04 6.55 11.56
C GLU A 29 2.15 7.75 11.26
N THR A 30 1.20 7.60 10.33
CA THR A 30 0.18 8.62 10.04
C THR A 30 -0.67 8.94 11.28
N ALA A 31 -1.05 7.92 12.05
CA ALA A 31 -1.83 8.08 13.27
C ALA A 31 -1.07 8.79 14.41
N HIS A 32 0.26 8.64 14.47
CA HIS A 32 1.12 9.23 15.49
C HIS A 32 1.65 10.62 15.10
N THR A 33 1.20 11.18 13.97
CA THR A 33 1.49 12.57 13.61
C THR A 33 0.72 13.50 14.53
N ASP A 34 1.34 13.83 15.67
CA ASP A 34 0.77 14.56 16.83
C ASP A 34 0.41 16.05 16.54
N VAL A 35 0.42 16.48 15.29
CA VAL A 35 0.30 17.91 14.93
C VAL A 35 -0.69 18.20 13.79
N ASP A 36 -1.20 17.19 13.08
CA ASP A 36 -2.00 17.44 11.88
C ASP A 36 -3.52 17.43 12.14
N VAL A 37 -4.20 18.54 11.83
CA VAL A 37 -5.66 18.65 11.89
C VAL A 37 -6.33 17.71 10.87
N ASN A 38 -5.59 17.19 9.90
CA ASN A 38 -6.12 16.41 8.79
C ASN A 38 -5.71 14.93 8.78
N VAL A 39 -5.45 14.35 9.97
CA VAL A 39 -5.18 12.91 10.14
C VAL A 39 -6.15 12.01 9.34
N GLN A 40 -7.43 12.41 9.21
CA GLN A 40 -8.41 11.69 8.40
C GLN A 40 -8.06 11.67 6.90
N ALA A 41 -7.65 12.80 6.31
CA ALA A 41 -7.26 12.83 4.90
C ALA A 41 -5.97 12.06 4.64
N ASP A 42 -5.01 12.09 5.58
CA ASP A 42 -3.78 11.32 5.45
C ASP A 42 -4.05 9.82 5.50
N PHE A 43 -4.94 9.35 6.39
CA PHE A 43 -5.39 7.96 6.38
C PHE A 43 -6.06 7.59 5.04
N HIS A 44 -6.93 8.44 4.52
CA HIS A 44 -7.58 8.22 3.23
C HIS A 44 -6.55 8.11 2.09
N ARG A 45 -5.49 8.92 2.14
CA ARG A 45 -4.40 8.90 1.18
C ARG A 45 -3.62 7.59 1.25
N VAL A 46 -3.15 7.21 2.44
CA VAL A 46 -2.39 5.95 2.64
C VAL A 46 -3.21 4.75 2.14
N ILE A 47 -4.50 4.69 2.49
CA ILE A 47 -5.39 3.61 2.03
C ILE A 47 -5.54 3.63 0.50
N ALA A 48 -5.65 4.80 -0.13
CA ALA A 48 -5.79 4.93 -1.58
C ALA A 48 -4.51 4.51 -2.32
N GLU A 49 -3.34 4.90 -1.81
CA GLU A 49 -2.03 4.52 -2.35
C GLU A 49 -1.83 3.00 -2.28
N TRP A 50 -2.05 2.39 -1.12
CA TRP A 50 -1.92 0.94 -0.95
C TRP A 50 -2.94 0.13 -1.75
N ARG A 51 -4.15 0.67 -1.94
CA ARG A 51 -5.14 0.06 -2.85
C ARG A 51 -4.69 0.10 -4.31
N ALA A 52 -4.00 1.16 -4.74
CA ALA A 52 -3.43 1.23 -6.08
C ALA A 52 -2.30 0.20 -6.25
N THR A 53 -1.41 0.10 -5.26
CA THR A 53 -0.35 -0.93 -5.21
C THR A 53 -0.93 -2.34 -5.31
N ALA A 54 -1.93 -2.67 -4.50
CA ALA A 54 -2.56 -3.98 -4.53
C ALA A 54 -3.25 -4.29 -5.87
N ARG A 55 -3.77 -3.27 -6.58
CA ARG A 55 -4.34 -3.46 -7.92
C ARG A 55 -3.26 -3.75 -8.96
N ILE A 56 -2.09 -3.14 -8.83
CA ILE A 56 -0.93 -3.45 -9.68
C ILE A 56 -0.49 -4.88 -9.42
N LEU A 57 -0.30 -5.26 -8.15
CA LEU A 57 0.14 -6.61 -7.76
C LEU A 57 -0.88 -7.70 -8.12
N ALA A 58 -2.16 -7.37 -8.17
CA ALA A 58 -3.21 -8.27 -8.65
C ALA A 58 -3.08 -8.59 -10.16
N ASP A 59 -2.36 -7.77 -10.92
CA ASP A 59 -2.09 -7.95 -12.34
C ASP A 59 -0.59 -8.24 -12.53
N PRO A 60 -0.21 -9.53 -12.67
CA PRO A 60 1.20 -9.91 -12.79
C PRO A 60 1.84 -9.37 -14.08
N GLU A 61 1.06 -9.13 -15.14
CA GLU A 61 1.58 -8.56 -16.39
C GLU A 61 1.90 -7.07 -16.20
N LEU A 62 1.02 -6.32 -15.53
CA LEU A 62 1.27 -4.92 -15.18
C LEU A 62 2.43 -4.78 -14.19
N THR A 63 2.52 -5.67 -13.20
CA THR A 63 3.64 -5.72 -12.25
C THR A 63 4.96 -5.95 -12.97
N ALA A 64 5.02 -6.93 -13.88
CA ALA A 64 6.22 -7.22 -14.66
C ALA A 64 6.64 -6.05 -15.57
N GLN A 65 5.68 -5.29 -16.09
CA GLN A 65 5.97 -4.08 -16.88
C GLN A 65 6.55 -2.95 -16.03
N LEU A 66 6.01 -2.72 -14.83
CA LEU A 66 6.47 -1.66 -13.92
C LEU A 66 7.79 -2.00 -13.22
N MET A 67 8.04 -3.27 -12.95
CA MET A 67 9.31 -3.76 -12.38
C MET A 67 10.40 -3.93 -13.42
N ARG A 68 10.12 -3.68 -14.71
CA ARG A 68 11.15 -3.70 -15.74
C ARG A 68 12.12 -2.54 -15.47
N PRO A 69 13.45 -2.78 -15.52
CA PRO A 69 14.41 -1.69 -15.45
C PRO A 69 14.11 -0.65 -16.52
N LEU A 70 14.15 0.63 -16.14
CA LEU A 70 14.11 1.73 -17.10
C LEU A 70 15.25 1.51 -18.10
N PRO A 71 15.02 1.72 -19.41
CA PRO A 71 16.13 1.73 -20.35
C PRO A 71 17.14 2.73 -19.83
N GLU A 72 18.39 2.28 -19.68
CA GLU A 72 19.49 3.17 -19.35
C GLU A 72 19.50 4.22 -20.47
N ASP A 73 19.13 5.46 -20.14
CA ASP A 73 19.29 6.57 -21.05
C ASP A 73 20.80 6.74 -21.18
N ASP A 74 21.37 6.30 -22.31
CA ASP A 74 22.76 6.55 -22.70
C ASP A 74 22.96 8.08 -22.77
N LEU A 75 23.20 8.71 -21.62
CA LEU A 75 23.57 10.12 -21.44
C LEU A 75 25.06 10.34 -21.66
#